data_AF-A0A537KEL9-F1
#
_entry.id   AF-A0A537KEL9-F1
#
_cell.length_a   1.000
_cell.length_b   1.000
_cell.length_c   1.000
_cell.angle_alpha   90.00
_cell.angle_beta   90.00
_cell.angle_gamma   90.00
#
_symmetry.space_group_name_H-M   'P 1'
#
loop_
_entity.id
_entity.type
_entity.pdbx_description
1 polymer ?
#
loop_
_entity_poly.entity_id
_entity_poly.type
_entity_poly.pdbx_seq_one_letter_code
_entity_poly.pdbx_strand_id
1 'polypeptide(L)' 'MRLYFSEHCCTEHIDFHFLDLVVHQDISEKVSQIFHVSHCTPQVLLIKDGECIFEQSHQEISLEEIMEHVTAVI' A
#
# COMPACT_ATOMS: atom_id res chain seq x y z
N MET A 1 4.82 12.90 0.96
CA MET A 1 6.16 12.32 0.78
C MET A 1 6.20 11.73 -0.63
N ARG A 2 6.95 12.35 -1.55
CA ARG A 2 7.06 11.91 -2.94
C ARG A 2 8.36 11.14 -3.07
N LEU A 3 8.28 9.82 -2.98
CA LEU A 3 9.44 8.94 -3.13
C LEU A 3 9.80 8.90 -4.61
N TYR A 4 10.93 9.52 -4.97
CA TYR A 4 11.57 9.32 -6.26
C TYR A 4 12.38 8.02 -6.15
N PHE A 5 11.88 6.93 -6.70
CA PHE A 5 12.67 5.71 -6.86
C PHE A 5 13.65 5.94 -8.01
N SER A 6 14.92 6.21 -7.68
CA SER A 6 16.01 6.11 -8.63
C SER A 6 16.44 4.65 -8.73
N GLU A 7 16.15 4.08 -9.91
CA GLU A 7 16.83 2.97 -10.58
C GLU A 7 16.73 1.56 -9.94
N HIS A 8 15.91 0.74 -10.61
CA HIS A 8 16.03 -0.72 -10.75
C HIS A 8 15.97 -1.58 -9.48
N CYS A 9 14.82 -1.58 -8.80
CA CYS A 9 14.32 -2.84 -8.23
C CYS A 9 12.96 -3.13 -8.87
N CYS A 10 13.00 -3.58 -10.13
CA CYS A 10 11.83 -4.17 -10.77
C CYS A 10 11.58 -5.51 -10.07
N THR A 11 10.80 -5.49 -9.00
CA THR A 11 10.03 -6.66 -8.62
C THR A 11 9.00 -6.87 -9.73
N GLU A 12 9.33 -7.68 -10.73
CA GLU A 12 8.47 -8.02 -11.90
C GLU A 12 7.07 -8.56 -11.51
N HIS A 13 6.81 -8.72 -10.22
CA HIS A 13 5.63 -9.33 -9.62
C HIS A 13 4.81 -8.40 -8.71
N ILE A 14 5.14 -7.11 -8.58
CA ILE A 14 4.36 -6.17 -7.75
C ILE A 14 4.35 -4.76 -8.33
N ASP A 15 3.14 -4.19 -8.39
CA ASP A 15 2.89 -2.83 -8.84
C ASP A 15 2.71 -1.88 -7.65
N PHE A 16 3.23 -0.67 -7.78
CA PHE A 16 3.10 0.38 -6.76
C PHE A 16 2.12 1.45 -7.23
N HIS A 17 1.09 1.68 -6.41
CA HIS A 17 0.09 2.71 -6.64
C HIS A 17 0.08 3.71 -5.48
N PHE A 18 0.10 5.00 -5.82
CA PHE A 18 -0.01 6.09 -4.84
C PHE A 18 -1.34 6.82 -5.04
N LEU A 19 -2.06 7.02 -3.94
CA LEU A 19 -3.32 7.77 -3.93
C LEU A 19 -3.15 9.03 -3.08
N ASP A 20 -3.40 10.19 -3.68
CA ASP A 20 -3.46 11.46 -2.97
C ASP A 20 -4.88 11.69 -2.42
N LEU A 21 -5.02 11.58 -1.10
CA LEU A 21 -6.32 11.62 -0.41
C LEU A 21 -6.87 13.04 -0.27
N VAL A 22 -6.06 14.08 -0.47
CA VAL A 22 -6.54 15.47 -0.47
C VAL A 22 -7.40 15.74 -1.68
N VAL A 23 -7.09 15.10 -2.81
CA VAL A 23 -7.80 15.27 -4.09
C VAL A 23 -8.85 14.18 -4.29
N HIS A 24 -8.64 12.98 -3.73
CA HIS A 24 -9.44 11.79 -4.03
C HIS A 24 -10.00 11.10 -2.77
N GLN A 25 -10.61 11.86 -1.87
CA GLN A 25 -11.20 11.33 -0.64
C GLN A 25 -12.26 10.25 -0.90
N ASP A 26 -13.07 10.39 -1.96
CA ASP A 26 -14.09 9.42 -2.36
C ASP A 26 -13.50 8.07 -2.79
N ILE A 27 -12.30 8.09 -3.40
CA ILE A 27 -11.56 6.87 -3.75
C ILE A 27 -11.03 6.22 -2.47
N SER A 28 -10.51 7.00 -1.52
CA SER A 28 -10.05 6.49 -0.22
C SER A 28 -11.14 5.73 0.53
N GLU A 29 -12.34 6.33 0.60
CA GLU A 29 -13.50 5.69 1.25
C GLU A 29 -13.87 4.36 0.57
N LYS A 30 -13.82 4.32 -0.77
CA LYS A 30 -14.07 3.08 -1.53
C LYS A 30 -13.01 2.02 -1.28
N VAL A 31 -11.73 2.39 -1.19
CA VAL A 31 -10.63 1.47 -0.87
C VAL A 31 -10.89 0.82 0.48
N SER A 32 -11.23 1.59 1.52
CA SER A 32 -11.57 1.05 2.83
C SER A 32 -12.77 0.09 2.80
N GLN A 33 -13.80 0.37 1.99
CA GLN A 33 -14.95 -0.52 1.83
C GLN A 33 -14.62 -1.81 1.08
N ILE A 34 -13.89 -1.73 -0.05
CA ILE A 34 -13.56 -2.88 -0.89
C ILE A 34 -12.66 -3.85 -0.13
N PHE A 35 -11.62 -3.32 0.52
CA PHE A 35 -10.63 -4.13 1.21
C PHE A 35 -10.95 -4.40 2.68
N HIS A 36 -12.09 -3.88 3.17
CA HIS A 36 -12.56 -4.04 4.54
C HIS A 36 -11.53 -3.59 5.60
N VAL A 37 -10.76 -2.55 5.29
CA VAL A 37 -9.72 -1.98 6.15
C VAL A 37 -10.20 -0.72 6.84
N SER A 38 -9.63 -0.42 8.00
CA SER A 38 -9.93 0.84 8.70
C SER A 38 -9.32 2.02 7.95
N HIS A 39 -10.10 3.07 7.74
CA HIS A 39 -9.63 4.27 7.05
C HIS A 39 -8.68 5.08 7.95
N CYS A 40 -7.38 5.07 7.63
CA CYS A 40 -6.35 5.81 8.35
C CYS A 40 -5.41 6.53 7.37
N THR A 41 -4.79 7.64 7.79
CA THR A 41 -3.88 8.39 6.92
C THR A 41 -2.69 8.93 7.72
N PRO A 42 -1.43 8.65 7.35
CA PRO A 42 -0.97 7.83 6.21
C PRO A 42 -1.19 6.32 6.42
N GLN A 43 -1.37 5.57 5.32
CA GLN A 43 -1.62 4.12 5.31
C GLN A 43 -1.00 3.47 4.06
N VAL A 44 -0.56 2.22 4.20
CA VAL A 44 -0.07 1.34 3.12
C VAL A 44 -0.86 0.04 3.16
N LEU A 45 -1.28 -0.44 1.99
CA LEU A 45 -1.98 -1.70 1.81
C LEU A 45 -1.20 -2.59 0.85
N LEU A 46 -1.04 -3.87 1.20
CA LEU A 46 -0.57 -4.91 0.30
C LEU A 46 -1.77 -5.72 -0.17
N ILE A 47 -2.02 -5.69 -1.48
CA ILE A 47 -3.18 -6.32 -2.10
C ILE A 47 -2.71 -7.48 -2.96
N LYS A 48 -3.31 -8.66 -2.77
CA LYS A 48 -3.09 -9.84 -3.60
C LYS A 48 -4.43 -10.49 -3.91
N ASP A 49 -4.62 -10.90 -5.16
CA ASP A 49 -5.83 -11.64 -5.59
C ASP A 49 -7.16 -10.95 -5.24
N GLY A 50 -7.15 -9.61 -5.18
CA GLY A 50 -8.32 -8.80 -4.84
C GLY A 50 -8.56 -8.59 -3.34
N GLU A 51 -7.70 -9.12 -2.47
CA GLU A 51 -7.81 -9.01 -1.02
C GLU A 51 -6.61 -8.25 -0.42
N CYS A 52 -6.85 -7.49 0.65
CA CYS A 52 -5.79 -6.87 1.42
C CYS A 52 -5.22 -7.88 2.41
N ILE A 53 -3.98 -8.29 2.19
CA ILE A 53 -3.31 -9.33 2.99
C ILE A 53 -2.44 -8.75 4.10
N PHE A 54 -2.12 -7.45 4.02
CA PHE A 54 -1.33 -6.75 5.01
C PHE A 54 -1.60 -5.25 4.93
N GLU A 55 -1.66 -4.59 6.08
CA GLU A 55 -1.81 -3.13 6.18
C GLU A 55 -0.98 -2.55 7.33
N GLN A 56 -0.52 -1.32 7.13
CA GLN A 56 0.13 -0.52 8.17
C GLN A 56 -0.28 0.94 8.08
N SER A 57 -0.25 1.64 9.21
CA SER A 57 -0.61 3.05 9.27
C SER A 57 0.33 3.86 10.16
N HIS A 58 0.38 5.17 9.96
CA HIS A 58 1.13 6.10 10.80
C HIS A 58 2.58 5.67 11.09
N GLN A 59 2.89 5.34 12.35
CA GLN A 59 4.22 4.99 12.84
C GLN A 59 4.57 3.52 12.62
N GLU A 60 3.58 2.70 12.28
CA GLU A 60 3.77 1.26 12.03
C GLU A 60 4.32 1.01 10.64
N ILE A 61 4.25 2.00 9.72
CA ILE A 61 4.72 1.84 8.35
C ILE A 61 6.24 1.60 8.34
N SER A 62 6.62 0.36 8.05
CA SER A 62 8.01 -0.09 7.95
C SER A 62 8.28 -0.69 6.58
N LEU A 63 9.20 -0.09 5.82
CA LEU A 63 9.58 -0.61 4.51
C LEU A 63 10.19 -2.02 4.61
N GLU A 64 10.93 -2.29 5.68
CA GLU A 64 11.53 -3.61 5.93
C GLU A 64 10.45 -4.69 6.05
N GLU A 65 9.45 -4.46 6.91
CA GLU A 65 8.34 -5.41 7.10
C GLU A 65 7.49 -5.57 5.83
N ILE A 66 7.23 -4.47 5.10
CA ILE A 66 6.52 -4.53 3.82
C ILE A 66 7.28 -5.45 2.84
N MET A 67 8.59 -5.28 2.71
CA MET A 67 9.40 -6.08 1.79
C MET A 67 9.49 -7.55 2.20
N GLU A 68 9.51 -7.84 3.51
CA GLU A 68 9.42 -9.22 4.02
C GLU A 68 8.11 -9.88 3.59
N HIS A 69 6.98 -9.19 3.73
CA HIS A 69 5.67 -9.70 3.30
C HIS A 69 5.59 -9.86 1.78
N VAL A 70 6.12 -8.92 1.00
CA VAL A 70 6.17 -9.03 -0.46
C VAL A 70 6.98 -10.27 -0.88
N THR A 71 8.16 -10.48 -0.27
CA THR A 71 9.03 -11.62 -0.60
C THR A 71 8.41 -12.96 -0.21
N ALA A 72 7.62 -13.01 0.87
CA ALA A 72 6.93 -14.23 1.31
C ALA A 72 5.76 -14.64 0.41
N VAL A 73 5.27 -13.71 -0.42
CA VAL A 73 4.02 -13.83 -1.17
C VAL A 73 4.25 -14.04 -2.67
N ILE A 74 5.44 -13.69 -3.18
CA ILE A 74 5.93 -14.01 -4.53
C ILE A 74 6.45 -15.45 -4.55
#